data_AF-A0A210PDN6-F1
#
_entry.id   AF-A0A210PDN6-F1
#
_cell.length_a   1.000
_cell.length_b   1.000
_cell.length_c   1.000
_cell.angle_alpha   90.00
_cell.angle_beta   90.00
_cell.angle_gamma   90.00
#
_symmetry.space_group_name_H-M   'P 1'
#
loop_
_entity.id
_entity.type
_entity.pdbx_description
1 polymer ?
#
loop_
_entity_poly.entity_id
_entity_poly.type
_entity_poly.pdbx_seq_one_letter_code
_entity_poly.pdbx_strand_id
1 'polypeptide(L)'
;MIIIVRAMSIAKNRTGLKKLGVTHLLNAAQGKTNFHVNINFEMFKRVDISYYGIEAMDQMNFQLTPFFDKSAEFIQKGIDSGGKVMVNCKVGGSRSATLVLAYLMIKHHLTIQDATRLVRSKREICPNDGFLQQLCDLNEKMNKTGHFDHKPEEISKTEENV
;
A
#
# COMPACT_ATOMS: atom_id res chain seq x y z
N MET A 1 -0.14 -13.61 1.37
CA MET A 1 -0.09 -12.18 0.99
C MET A 1 1.17 -11.82 0.21
N ILE A 2 1.04 -11.50 -1.09
CA ILE A 2 2.12 -10.88 -1.90
C ILE A 2 2.35 -9.42 -1.49
N ILE A 3 1.28 -8.74 -1.04
CA ILE A 3 1.33 -7.39 -0.47
C ILE A 3 1.27 -7.50 1.05
N ILE A 4 2.17 -6.85 1.80
CA ILE A 4 2.17 -6.93 3.26
C ILE A 4 2.07 -5.53 3.87
N VAL A 5 0.99 -5.24 4.61
CA VAL A 5 0.85 -4.01 5.39
C VAL A 5 1.49 -4.18 6.77
N ARG A 6 2.49 -3.36 7.13
CA ARG A 6 3.22 -3.48 8.42
C ARG A 6 3.53 -2.13 9.09
N ALA A 7 3.86 -2.22 10.38
CA ALA A 7 4.40 -1.13 11.18
C ALA A 7 5.90 -0.90 10.90
N MET A 8 6.41 0.25 11.35
CA MET A 8 7.81 0.67 11.13
C MET A 8 8.87 -0.29 11.68
N SER A 9 8.55 -1.07 12.72
CA SER A 9 9.50 -1.98 13.38
C SER A 9 10.05 -3.01 12.41
N ILE A 10 9.20 -3.48 11.49
CA ILE A 10 9.58 -4.48 10.48
C ILE A 10 10.39 -3.81 9.35
N ALA A 11 9.99 -2.61 8.92
CA ALA A 11 10.66 -1.88 7.85
C ALA A 11 12.11 -1.50 8.19
N LYS A 12 12.42 -1.29 9.48
CA LYS A 12 13.78 -1.02 9.96
C LYS A 12 14.67 -2.27 10.03
N ASN A 13 14.09 -3.47 10.02
CA ASN A 13 14.82 -4.73 10.15
C ASN A 13 15.14 -5.33 8.77
N ARG A 14 16.27 -4.92 8.18
CA ARG A 14 16.73 -5.39 6.85
C ARG A 14 16.87 -6.91 6.76
N THR A 15 17.42 -7.54 7.80
CA THR A 15 17.55 -9.00 7.86
C THR A 15 16.18 -9.68 7.90
N GLY A 16 15.24 -9.10 8.66
CA GLY A 16 13.85 -9.56 8.71
C GLY A 16 13.16 -9.45 7.34
N LEU A 17 13.35 -8.34 6.62
CA LEU A 17 12.80 -8.16 5.27
C LEU A 17 13.32 -9.22 4.29
N LYS A 18 14.62 -9.51 4.32
CA LYS A 18 15.21 -10.60 3.50
C LYS A 18 14.64 -11.96 3.87
N LYS A 19 14.56 -12.29 5.17
CA LYS A 19 13.98 -13.57 5.63
C LYS A 19 12.51 -13.72 5.23
N LEU A 20 11.77 -12.62 5.14
CA LEU A 20 10.40 -12.61 4.64
C LEU A 20 10.32 -12.68 3.11
N GLY A 21 11.44 -12.59 2.39
CA GLY A 21 11.50 -12.57 0.93
C GLY A 21 10.97 -11.25 0.33
N VAL A 22 11.00 -10.15 1.08
CA VAL A 22 10.57 -8.82 0.58
C VAL A 22 11.57 -8.34 -0.46
N THR A 23 11.05 -7.92 -1.61
CA THR A 23 11.82 -7.40 -2.76
C THR A 23 11.51 -5.94 -3.05
N HIS A 24 10.32 -5.47 -2.63
CA HIS A 24 9.85 -4.11 -2.83
C HIS A 24 9.32 -3.54 -1.51
N LEU A 25 9.76 -2.35 -1.15
CA LEU A 25 9.35 -1.65 0.07
C LEU A 25 8.80 -0.26 -0.26
N LEU A 26 7.50 -0.07 0.00
CA LEU A 26 6.84 1.22 -0.05
C LEU A 26 6.69 1.78 1.37
N ASN A 27 7.42 2.86 1.67
CA ASN A 27 7.34 3.56 2.95
C ASN A 27 6.42 4.79 2.84
N ALA A 28 5.17 4.65 3.27
CA ALA A 28 4.14 5.69 3.28
C ALA A 28 4.30 6.69 4.44
N ALA A 29 5.48 6.77 5.04
CA ALA A 29 5.78 7.65 6.16
C ALA A 29 7.27 8.01 6.18
N GLN A 30 7.91 8.19 5.02
CA GLN A 30 9.31 8.59 4.96
C GLN A 30 9.54 9.92 5.65
N GLY A 31 10.63 10.03 6.41
CA GLY A 31 11.03 11.28 7.05
C GLY A 31 11.77 11.05 8.35
N LYS A 32 12.25 12.14 8.96
CA LYS A 32 13.13 12.10 10.14
C LYS A 32 12.42 12.40 11.45
N THR A 33 11.17 12.88 11.42
CA THR A 33 10.43 13.26 12.63
C THR A 33 9.82 12.05 13.34
N ASN A 34 9.31 12.24 14.55
CA ASN A 34 8.67 11.18 15.34
C ASN A 34 7.45 10.55 14.65
N PHE A 35 6.80 11.27 13.73
CA PHE A 35 5.64 10.79 12.97
C PHE A 35 6.00 9.97 11.73
N HIS A 36 7.30 9.89 11.43
CA HIS A 36 7.86 9.24 10.26
C HIS A 36 8.68 7.98 10.60
N VAL A 37 9.12 7.32 9.54
CA VAL A 37 10.00 6.16 9.51
C VAL A 37 11.27 6.60 8.80
N ASN A 38 12.31 6.81 9.60
CA ASN A 38 13.63 7.21 9.13
C ASN A 38 14.37 6.03 8.49
N ILE A 39 13.95 5.68 7.28
CA ILE A 39 14.63 4.79 6.34
C ILE A 39 14.66 5.47 4.98
N ASN A 40 15.68 5.16 4.17
CA ASN A 40 15.85 5.75 2.85
C ASN A 40 16.42 4.72 1.85
N PHE A 41 16.46 5.12 0.59
CA PHE A 41 16.94 4.30 -0.52
C PHE A 41 18.36 3.73 -0.28
N GLU A 42 19.28 4.53 0.27
CA GLU A 42 20.67 4.10 0.50
C GLU A 42 20.77 2.91 1.47
N MET A 43 19.82 2.78 2.40
CA MET A 43 19.77 1.63 3.32
C MET A 43 19.45 0.30 2.63
N PHE A 44 18.80 0.36 1.46
CA PHE A 44 18.29 -0.79 0.72
C PHE A 44 19.10 -1.12 -0.54
N LYS A 45 19.93 -0.19 -1.02
CA LYS A 45 20.80 -0.34 -2.20
C LYS A 45 21.71 -1.58 -2.16
N ARG A 46 22.15 -2.00 -0.98
CA ARG A 46 23.03 -3.18 -0.78
C ARG A 46 22.29 -4.49 -0.52
N VAL A 47 20.97 -4.47 -0.42
CA VAL A 47 20.16 -5.65 -0.06
C VAL A 47 19.18 -6.07 -1.13
N ASP A 48 19.29 -5.48 -2.34
CA ASP A 48 18.45 -5.79 -3.50
C ASP A 48 16.95 -5.66 -3.22
N ILE A 49 16.59 -4.60 -2.51
CA ILE A 49 15.21 -4.22 -2.23
C ILE A 49 14.93 -2.91 -2.95
N SER A 50 13.99 -2.93 -3.90
CA SER A 50 13.45 -1.73 -4.52
C SER A 50 12.70 -0.90 -3.48
N TYR A 51 12.98 0.38 -3.40
CA TYR A 51 12.42 1.26 -2.36
C TYR A 51 11.68 2.44 -2.97
N TYR A 52 10.47 2.70 -2.47
CA TYR A 52 9.69 3.90 -2.77
C TYR A 52 9.21 4.56 -1.49
N GLY A 53 9.61 5.81 -1.26
CA GLY A 53 9.29 6.55 -0.04
C GLY A 53 8.39 7.73 -0.31
N ILE A 54 7.37 7.91 0.55
CA ILE A 54 6.44 9.02 0.51
C ILE A 54 6.50 9.73 1.86
N GLU A 55 6.75 11.03 1.83
CA GLU A 55 6.78 11.89 3.03
C GLU A 55 5.35 12.31 3.39
N ALA A 56 4.59 11.35 3.94
CA ALA A 56 3.19 11.56 4.32
C ALA A 56 2.96 11.64 5.83
N MET A 57 2.18 12.64 6.23
CA MET A 57 1.65 12.81 7.58
C MET A 57 0.31 12.09 7.74
N ASP A 58 0.05 11.57 8.94
CA ASP A 58 -1.21 10.91 9.27
C ASP A 58 -2.23 11.92 9.78
N GLN A 59 -2.62 12.86 8.92
CA GLN A 59 -3.51 13.95 9.27
C GLN A 59 -4.63 14.04 8.25
N MET A 60 -5.83 14.40 8.72
CA MET A 60 -7.03 14.46 7.87
C MET A 60 -6.91 15.48 6.73
N ASN A 61 -6.06 16.50 6.89
CA ASN A 61 -5.81 17.52 5.87
C ASN A 61 -4.63 17.18 4.93
N PHE A 62 -3.94 16.04 5.12
CA PHE A 62 -2.88 15.63 4.22
C PHE A 62 -3.46 15.00 2.96
N GLN A 63 -3.04 15.47 1.79
CA GLN A 63 -3.48 14.92 0.51
C GLN A 63 -2.60 13.74 0.10
N LEU A 64 -3.13 12.52 0.24
CA LEU A 64 -2.49 11.28 -0.18
C LEU A 64 -2.86 10.91 -1.64
N THR A 65 -3.98 11.44 -2.16
CA THR A 65 -4.45 11.23 -3.55
C THR A 65 -3.36 11.39 -4.62
N PRO A 66 -2.48 12.42 -4.58
CA PRO A 66 -1.43 12.57 -5.60
C PRO A 66 -0.43 11.40 -5.68
N PHE A 67 -0.40 10.54 -4.67
CA PHE A 67 0.47 9.37 -4.60
C PHE A 67 -0.22 8.07 -4.99
N PHE A 68 -1.52 8.05 -5.22
CA PHE A 68 -2.28 6.81 -5.47
C PHE A 68 -1.78 6.08 -6.71
N ASP A 69 -1.70 6.73 -7.87
CA ASP A 69 -1.30 6.09 -9.12
C ASP A 69 0.14 5.56 -9.07
N LYS A 70 1.09 6.40 -8.63
CA LYS A 70 2.51 6.00 -8.51
C LYS A 70 2.72 4.87 -7.49
N SER A 71 1.95 4.87 -6.40
CA SER A 71 1.99 3.78 -5.42
C SER A 71 1.43 2.49 -6.02
N ALA A 72 0.32 2.58 -6.74
CA ALA A 72 -0.30 1.44 -7.38
C ALA A 72 0.60 0.83 -8.46
N GLU A 73 1.28 1.65 -9.25
CA GLU A 73 2.30 1.21 -10.21
C GLU A 73 3.49 0.53 -9.53
N PHE A 74 4.01 1.11 -8.46
CA PHE A 74 5.12 0.51 -7.71
C PHE A 74 4.75 -0.87 -7.14
N ILE A 75 3.54 -0.98 -6.56
CA ILE A 75 3.03 -2.24 -6.03
C ILE A 75 2.85 -3.26 -7.16
N GLN A 76 2.23 -2.87 -8.27
CA GLN A 76 2.00 -3.76 -9.41
C GLN A 76 3.32 -4.28 -9.99
N LYS A 77 4.29 -3.39 -10.22
CA LYS A 77 5.63 -3.78 -10.70
C LYS A 77 6.31 -4.80 -9.79
N GLY A 78 6.17 -4.64 -8.48
CA GLY A 78 6.72 -5.58 -7.51
C GLY A 78 6.07 -6.97 -7.58
N ILE A 79 4.77 -7.03 -7.88
CA ILE A 79 4.03 -8.27 -8.08
C ILE A 79 4.39 -8.91 -9.43
N ASP A 80 4.42 -8.13 -10.51
CA ASP A 80 4.69 -8.61 -11.87
C ASP A 80 6.10 -9.20 -12.01
N SER A 81 7.04 -8.74 -11.17
CA SER A 81 8.40 -9.31 -11.08
C SER A 81 8.47 -10.63 -10.29
N GLY A 82 7.33 -11.20 -9.87
CA GLY A 82 7.27 -12.37 -8.99
C GLY A 82 7.74 -12.08 -7.55
N GLY A 83 7.87 -10.79 -7.21
CA GLY A 83 8.39 -10.32 -5.94
C GLY A 83 7.32 -10.20 -4.87
N LYS A 84 7.77 -10.02 -3.62
CA LYS A 84 6.91 -9.66 -2.48
C LYS A 84 7.04 -8.19 -2.13
N VAL A 85 5.90 -7.51 -2.02
CA VAL A 85 5.80 -6.07 -1.75
C VAL A 85 5.40 -5.85 -0.29
N MET A 86 6.17 -5.04 0.42
CA MET A 86 5.78 -4.54 1.73
C MET A 86 5.38 -3.07 1.61
N VAL A 87 4.23 -2.71 2.19
CA VAL A 87 3.77 -1.33 2.32
C VAL A 87 3.71 -1.00 3.81
N ASN A 88 4.50 -0.04 4.27
CA ASN A 88 4.57 0.32 5.68
C ASN A 88 4.23 1.79 5.91
N CYS A 89 3.80 2.10 7.13
CA CYS A 89 3.86 3.46 7.66
C CYS A 89 4.41 3.41 9.09
N LYS A 90 3.99 4.30 9.98
CA LYS A 90 4.39 4.27 11.39
C LYS A 90 3.81 3.04 12.11
N VAL A 91 2.48 2.93 12.14
CA VAL A 91 1.72 1.86 12.84
C VAL A 91 1.25 0.78 11.87
N GLY A 92 1.14 1.10 10.58
CA GLY A 92 0.62 0.20 9.57
C GLY A 92 -0.91 0.08 9.59
N GLY A 93 -1.64 1.14 9.96
CA GLY A 93 -3.11 1.10 10.08
C GLY A 93 -3.85 2.14 9.24
N SER A 94 -3.21 3.28 8.94
CA SER A 94 -3.81 4.39 8.20
C SER A 94 -3.11 4.62 6.84
N ARG A 95 -2.09 5.48 6.75
CA ARG A 95 -1.37 5.81 5.48
C ARG A 95 -1.08 4.62 4.56
N SER A 96 -0.43 3.57 5.07
CA SER A 96 -0.09 2.39 4.28
C SER A 96 -1.32 1.59 3.85
N ALA A 97 -2.36 1.53 4.69
CA ALA A 97 -3.61 0.87 4.35
C ALA A 97 -4.31 1.63 3.23
N THR A 98 -4.39 2.96 3.32
CA THR A 98 -4.97 3.81 2.28
C THR A 98 -4.34 3.58 0.92
N LEU A 99 -3.00 3.49 0.83
CA LEU A 99 -2.32 3.22 -0.45
C LEU A 99 -2.60 1.81 -1.00
N VAL A 100 -2.73 0.80 -0.13
CA VAL A 100 -3.10 -0.56 -0.56
C VAL A 100 -4.55 -0.60 -1.03
N LEU A 101 -5.47 0.08 -0.34
CA LEU A 101 -6.86 0.20 -0.77
C LEU A 101 -6.96 0.89 -2.14
N ALA A 102 -6.27 2.02 -2.33
CA ALA A 102 -6.22 2.70 -3.62
C ALA A 102 -5.65 1.78 -4.72
N TYR A 103 -4.59 1.02 -4.45
CA TYR A 103 -4.05 0.03 -5.40
C TYR A 103 -5.10 -1.01 -5.81
N LEU A 104 -5.82 -1.59 -4.86
CA LEU A 104 -6.86 -2.59 -5.14
C LEU A 104 -8.00 -1.99 -5.98
N MET A 105 -8.37 -0.73 -5.72
CA MET A 105 -9.36 -0.04 -6.53
C MET A 105 -8.85 0.21 -7.96
N ILE A 106 -7.63 0.73 -8.10
CA ILE A 106 -7.03 1.09 -9.39
C ILE A 106 -6.73 -0.13 -10.27
N LYS A 107 -6.11 -1.17 -9.70
CA LYS A 107 -5.54 -2.30 -10.48
C LYS A 107 -6.38 -3.57 -10.44
N HIS A 108 -7.25 -3.73 -9.43
CA HIS A 108 -8.08 -4.91 -9.26
C HIS A 108 -9.58 -4.61 -9.37
N HIS A 109 -9.94 -3.37 -9.75
CA HIS A 109 -11.33 -2.97 -9.98
C HIS A 109 -12.25 -3.26 -8.79
N LEU A 110 -11.70 -3.22 -7.57
CA LEU A 110 -12.49 -3.39 -6.36
C LEU A 110 -13.09 -2.06 -5.94
N THR A 111 -14.36 -2.06 -5.54
CA THR A 111 -14.94 -0.92 -4.83
C THR A 111 -14.18 -0.66 -3.54
N ILE A 112 -14.28 0.54 -2.97
CA ILE A 112 -13.68 0.81 -1.66
C ILE A 112 -14.20 -0.15 -0.57
N GLN A 113 -15.46 -0.58 -0.66
CA GLN A 113 -16.06 -1.52 0.28
C GLN A 113 -15.41 -2.91 0.17
N ASP A 114 -15.25 -3.42 -1.05
CA ASP A 114 -14.65 -4.74 -1.30
C ASP A 114 -13.16 -4.74 -0.97
N ALA A 115 -12.42 -3.70 -1.38
CA ALA A 115 -11.02 -3.52 -1.04
C ALA A 115 -10.82 -3.48 0.49
N THR A 116 -11.69 -2.75 1.21
CA THR A 116 -11.63 -2.66 2.68
C THR A 116 -11.90 -4.00 3.34
N ARG A 117 -12.91 -4.74 2.88
CA ARG A 117 -13.23 -6.09 3.39
C ARG A 117 -12.06 -7.04 3.19
N LEU A 118 -11.46 -7.02 2.00
CA LEU A 118 -10.32 -7.86 1.66
C LEU A 118 -9.13 -7.57 2.58
N VAL A 119 -8.74 -6.31 2.74
CA VAL A 119 -7.59 -5.96 3.61
C VAL A 119 -7.89 -6.27 5.08
N ARG A 120 -9.11 -5.97 5.57
CA ARG A 120 -9.51 -6.25 6.96
C ARG A 120 -9.52 -7.75 7.29
N SER A 121 -9.76 -8.62 6.31
CA SER A 121 -9.70 -10.08 6.52
C SER A 121 -8.31 -10.58 6.97
N LYS A 122 -7.25 -9.78 6.80
CA LYS A 122 -5.86 -10.14 7.13
C LYS A 122 -5.22 -9.20 8.14
N ARG A 123 -5.70 -7.97 8.23
CA ARG A 123 -5.14 -6.95 9.11
C ARG A 123 -6.18 -5.90 9.46
N GLU A 124 -6.33 -5.65 10.75
CA GLU A 124 -7.06 -4.49 11.24
C GLU A 124 -6.47 -3.18 10.70
N ILE A 125 -7.31 -2.40 10.03
CA ILE A 125 -6.98 -1.11 9.42
C ILE A 125 -8.02 -0.05 9.78
N CYS A 126 -7.53 1.16 9.99
CA CYS A 126 -8.33 2.33 10.30
C CYS A 126 -7.64 3.58 9.70
N PRO A 127 -7.82 3.83 8.39
CA PRO A 127 -7.47 5.12 7.80
C PRO A 127 -8.18 6.26 8.53
N ASN A 128 -7.52 7.42 8.64
CA ASN A 128 -8.19 8.61 9.15
C ASN A 128 -9.29 9.09 8.19
N ASP A 129 -10.23 9.90 8.70
CA ASP A 129 -11.42 10.32 7.95
C ASP A 129 -11.09 11.09 6.67
N GLY A 130 -10.02 11.88 6.66
CA GLY A 130 -9.56 12.59 5.46
C GLY A 130 -9.08 11.65 4.36
N PHE A 131 -8.41 10.56 4.73
CA PHE A 131 -8.02 9.52 3.78
C PHE A 131 -9.20 8.66 3.32
N LEU A 132 -10.17 8.39 4.20
CA LEU A 132 -11.41 7.72 3.80
C LEU A 132 -12.16 8.57 2.77
N GLN A 133 -12.27 9.88 2.98
CA GLN A 133 -12.90 10.77 2.02
C GLN A 133 -12.17 10.75 0.67
N GLN A 134 -10.83 10.82 0.66
CA GLN A 134 -10.06 10.72 -0.58
C GLN A 134 -10.26 9.40 -1.34
N LEU A 135 -10.48 8.28 -0.62
CA LEU A 135 -10.83 6.99 -1.21
C LEU A 135 -12.27 6.97 -1.74
N CYS A 136 -13.22 7.61 -1.04
CA CYS A 136 -14.59 7.78 -1.53
C CYS A 136 -14.60 8.61 -2.83
N ASP A 137 -13.86 9.71 -2.89
CA ASP A 137 -13.74 10.54 -4.09
C ASP A 137 -13.15 9.74 -5.27
N LEU A 138 -12.14 8.89 -5.01
CA LEU A 138 -11.61 7.95 -6.00
C LEU A 138 -12.67 6.95 -6.47
N ASN A 139 -13.43 6.38 -5.54
CA ASN A 139 -14.49 5.42 -5.83
C ASN A 139 -15.59 6.04 -6.71
N GLU A 140 -16.05 7.24 -6.38
CA GLU A 140 -17.03 7.97 -7.19
C GLU A 140 -16.51 8.27 -8.60
N LYS A 141 -15.26 8.72 -8.71
CA LYS A 141 -14.62 8.98 -10.00
C LYS A 141 -14.59 7.71 -10.86
N MET A 142 -14.19 6.58 -10.29
CA MET A 142 -14.10 5.29 -10.98
C MET A 142 -15.47 4.72 -11.36
N ASN A 143 -16.47 4.91 -10.49
CA ASN A 143 -17.83 4.48 -10.79
C ASN A 143 -18.41 5.23 -11.99
N LYS A 144 -18.14 6.54 -12.10
CA LYS A 144 -18.56 7.37 -13.25
C LYS A 144 -17.95 6.91 -14.58
N THR A 145 -16.79 6.26 -14.54
CA THR A 145 -16.12 5.75 -15.75
C THR A 145 -16.43 4.28 -16.04
N GLY A 146 -17.34 3.65 -15.29
CA GLY A 146 -17.64 2.22 -15.41
C GLY A 146 -16.45 1.30 -15.06
N HIS A 147 -15.49 1.82 -14.29
CA HIS A 147 -14.24 1.10 -13.98
C HIS A 147 -14.49 -0.20 -13.22
N PHE A 148 -15.53 -0.25 -12.38
CA PHE A 148 -15.86 -1.43 -11.58
C PHE A 148 -16.75 -2.45 -12.31
N ASP A 149 -17.27 -2.11 -13.48
CA ASP A 149 -18.17 -2.99 -14.25
C ASP A 149 -17.40 -4.15 -14.89
N HIS A 150 -16.09 -3.99 -15.07
CA HIS A 150 -15.19 -4.99 -15.60
C HIS A 150 -14.40 -5.61 -14.45
N LYS A 151 -14.92 -6.68 -13.85
CA LYS A 151 -14.12 -7.52 -12.96
C LYS A 151 -13.13 -8.32 -13.81
N PRO A 152 -11.82 -8.31 -13.52
CA PRO A 152 -10.88 -9.20 -14.19
C PRO A 152 -11.39 -10.64 -14.14
N GLU A 153 -11.29 -11.37 -15.26
CA GLU A 153 -11.55 -12.81 -15.29
C GLU A 153 -10.64 -13.50 -14.27
N GLU A 154 -11.28 -14.12 -13.29
CA GLU A 154 -10.72 -14.89 -12.18
C GLU A 154 -9.57 -14.25 -11.40
N ILE A 155 -9.83 -14.00 -10.12
CA ILE A 155 -8.80 -13.90 -9.08
C ILE A 155 -8.20 -15.30 -8.80
N SER A 156 -7.97 -16.14 -9.83
CA SER A 156 -7.44 -17.50 -9.69
C SER A 156 -5.91 -17.48 -9.74
N LYS A 157 -5.31 -17.10 -8.61
CA LYS A 157 -3.96 -17.48 -8.10
C LYS A 157 -3.45 -16.55 -6.99
N THR A 158 -4.09 -15.40 -6.78
CA THR A 158 -3.74 -14.45 -5.70
C THR A 158 -4.46 -14.75 -4.37
N GLU A 159 -5.57 -15.50 -4.38
CA GLU A 159 -6.46 -15.70 -3.22
C GLU A 159 -5.94 -16.68 -2.16
N GLU A 160 -5.10 -17.66 -2.49
CA GLU A 160 -4.45 -18.51 -1.46
C GLU A 160 -3.44 -17.72 -0.61
N ASN A 161 -3.12 -16.52 -1.06
CA ASN A 161 -2.17 -15.65 -0.44
C ASN A 161 -2.71 -14.23 -0.39
N VAL A 162 -3.96 -14.03 0.02
CA VAL A 162 -4.31 -12.82 0.79
C VAL A 162 -4.11 -13.15 2.25
#